data_AF-A0A7N4PJF6-F1
#
_entry.id   AF-A0A7N4PJF6-F1
#
_cell.length_a   1.000
_cell.length_b   1.000
_cell.length_c   1.000
_cell.angle_alpha   90.00
_cell.angle_beta   90.00
_cell.angle_gamma   90.00
#
_symmetry.space_group_name_H-M   'P 1'
#
loop_
_entity.id
_entity.type
_entity.pdbx_description
1 polymer ?
#
loop_
_entity_poly.entity_id
_entity_poly.type
_entity_poly.pdbx_seq_one_letter_code
_entity_poly.pdbx_strand_id
1 'polypeptide(L)'
;MTNTAQPRKEGSSDFLSQYEHICALQGLVPLPAVRTSLKMGMLSFNADRLRLLDWVPLLSALRINKTLPSVSIRSTFQPSLQDTMIEKHKSYARRRLPGKSY
;
A
#
# COMPACT_ATOMS: atom_id res chain seq x y z
N MET A 1 -5.53 44.24 -11.42
CA MET A 1 -5.64 43.38 -10.22
C MET A 1 -5.36 41.95 -10.65
N THR A 2 -4.15 41.45 -10.39
CA THR A 2 -3.74 40.09 -10.76
C THR A 2 -4.33 39.10 -9.75
N ASN A 3 -5.30 38.30 -10.20
CA ASN A 3 -5.87 37.20 -9.41
C ASN A 3 -4.79 36.13 -9.22
N THR A 4 -4.02 36.23 -8.14
CA THR A 4 -3.09 35.18 -7.72
C THR A 4 -3.93 34.00 -7.22
N ALA A 5 -4.27 33.10 -8.13
CA ALA A 5 -4.85 31.81 -7.79
C ALA A 5 -3.89 31.09 -6.84
N GLN A 6 -4.22 31.08 -5.55
CA GLN A 6 -3.53 30.28 -4.55
C GLN A 6 -3.56 28.81 -5.02
N PRO A 7 -2.44 28.08 -5.00
CA PRO A 7 -2.45 26.66 -5.34
C PRO A 7 -3.33 25.95 -4.30
N ARG A 8 -4.52 25.54 -4.73
CA ARG A 8 -5.51 24.84 -3.90
C ARG A 8 -4.85 23.62 -3.26
N LYS A 9 -4.50 23.74 -1.98
CA LYS A 9 -4.20 22.63 -1.07
C LYS A 9 -5.46 21.83 -0.67
N GLU A 10 -6.62 22.16 -1.26
CA GLU A 10 -7.92 21.61 -0.84
C GLU A 10 -8.04 20.10 -1.08
N GLY A 11 -7.48 19.59 -2.19
CA GLY A 11 -7.67 18.17 -2.55
C GLY A 11 -7.11 17.17 -1.52
N SER A 12 -6.06 17.54 -0.77
CA SER A 12 -5.55 16.69 0.31
C SER A 12 -6.37 16.78 1.61
N SER A 13 -6.95 17.94 1.90
CA SER A 13 -7.75 18.11 3.14
C SER A 13 -9.11 17.42 3.01
N ASP A 14 -9.71 17.44 1.82
CA ASP A 14 -11.03 16.85 1.58
C ASP A 14 -11.01 15.33 1.71
N PHE A 15 -10.05 14.64 1.08
CA PHE A 15 -10.01 13.18 1.11
C PHE A 15 -9.85 12.62 2.52
N LEU A 16 -8.91 13.18 3.29
CA LEU A 16 -8.59 12.67 4.63
C LEU A 16 -9.79 12.83 5.57
N SER A 17 -10.44 13.99 5.54
CA SER A 17 -11.62 14.27 6.35
C SER A 17 -12.77 13.32 6.01
N GLN A 18 -13.00 13.06 4.73
CA GLN A 18 -14.03 12.14 4.27
C GLN A 18 -13.73 10.68 4.68
N TYR A 19 -12.47 10.26 4.57
CA TYR A 19 -12.05 8.94 5.02
C TYR A 19 -12.23 8.75 6.53
N GLU A 20 -11.82 9.74 7.34
CA GLU A 20 -12.00 9.71 8.79
C GLU A 20 -13.48 9.64 9.18
N HIS A 21 -14.34 10.38 8.48
CA HIS A 21 -15.79 10.31 8.66
C HIS A 21 -16.36 8.92 8.35
N ILE A 22 -15.98 8.31 7.22
CA ILE A 22 -16.43 6.97 6.84
C ILE A 22 -15.92 5.91 7.84
N CYS A 23 -14.68 6.03 8.29
CA CYS A 23 -14.13 5.18 9.35
C CYS A 23 -14.98 5.25 10.62
N ALA A 24 -15.33 6.46 11.08
CA ALA A 24 -16.18 6.65 12.26
C ALA A 24 -17.57 6.01 12.09
N LEU A 25 -18.19 6.15 10.91
CA LEU A 25 -19.48 5.53 10.60
C LEU A 25 -19.44 4.00 10.62
N GLN A 26 -18.29 3.41 10.27
CA GLN A 26 -18.08 1.96 10.22
C GLN A 26 -17.49 1.39 11.51
N GLY A 27 -17.26 2.22 12.54
CA GLY A 27 -16.63 1.80 13.80
C GLY A 27 -15.15 1.41 13.62
N LEU A 28 -14.50 1.91 12.57
CA LEU A 28 -13.09 1.65 12.26
C LEU A 28 -12.23 2.85 12.63
N VAL A 29 -10.98 2.59 13.01
CA VAL A 29 -10.00 3.64 13.30
C VAL A 29 -9.23 3.98 12.02
N PRO A 30 -9.15 5.26 11.61
CA PRO A 30 -8.43 5.65 10.41
C PRO A 30 -6.95 5.31 10.52
N LEU A 31 -6.41 4.65 9.49
CA LEU A 31 -5.05 4.14 9.54
C LEU A 31 -4.00 5.26 9.42
N PRO A 32 -2.98 5.31 10.31
CA PRO A 32 -1.89 6.28 10.21
C PRO A 32 -1.14 6.22 8.87
N ALA A 33 -1.04 5.02 8.29
CA ALA A 33 -0.45 4.80 6.98
C ALA A 33 -1.20 5.57 5.89
N VAL A 34 -2.54 5.63 5.95
CA VAL A 34 -3.36 6.39 5.01
C VAL A 34 -3.18 7.89 5.24
N ARG A 35 -3.18 8.36 6.50
CA ARG A 35 -2.98 9.79 6.83
C ARG A 35 -1.63 10.32 6.33
N THR A 36 -0.58 9.52 6.44
CA THR A 36 0.79 9.89 6.01
C THR A 36 1.06 9.64 4.51
N SER A 37 0.25 8.81 3.87
CA SER A 37 0.37 8.47 2.44
C SER A 37 -0.08 9.58 1.49
N LEU A 38 -0.78 10.59 2.00
CA LEU A 38 -1.31 11.67 1.21
C LEU A 38 -0.26 12.77 1.04
N LYS A 39 0.30 12.88 -0.16
CA LYS A 39 1.33 13.87 -0.48
C LYS A 39 1.04 14.54 -1.81
N MET A 40 0.97 15.87 -1.81
CA MET A 40 0.73 16.69 -3.01
C MET A 40 -0.49 16.22 -3.85
N GLY A 41 -1.59 15.83 -3.18
CA GLY A 41 -2.80 15.33 -3.86
C GLY A 41 -2.70 13.90 -4.40
N MET A 42 -1.56 13.21 -4.22
CA MET A 42 -1.44 11.80 -4.55
C MET A 42 -1.57 10.96 -3.28
N LEU A 43 -2.45 9.97 -3.32
CA LEU A 43 -2.58 8.96 -2.26
C LEU A 43 -1.65 7.78 -2.58
N SER A 44 -0.65 7.50 -1.74
CA SER A 44 0.30 6.42 -2.01
C SER A 44 0.62 5.53 -0.79
N PHE A 45 0.03 4.34 -0.74
CA PHE A 45 0.18 3.41 0.38
C PHE A 45 0.58 2.00 -0.07
N ASN A 46 0.99 1.19 0.91
CA ASN A 46 1.34 -0.22 0.72
C ASN A 46 0.15 -1.11 1.10
N ALA A 47 -0.33 -1.91 0.15
CA ALA A 47 -1.45 -2.83 0.28
C ALA A 47 -1.21 -3.89 1.37
N ASP A 48 0.03 -4.37 1.53
CA ASP A 48 0.36 -5.46 2.45
C ASP A 48 0.19 -5.05 3.93
N ARG A 49 0.18 -3.74 4.20
CA ARG A 49 0.02 -3.19 5.55
C ARG A 49 -1.44 -2.98 5.95
N LEU A 50 -2.38 -3.23 5.03
CA LEU A 50 -3.81 -3.06 5.25
C LEU A 50 -4.44 -4.41 5.56
N ARG A 51 -5.25 -4.49 6.63
CA ARG A 51 -6.07 -5.68 6.87
C ARG A 51 -7.28 -5.65 5.95
N LEU A 52 -7.89 -6.80 5.70
CA LEU A 52 -9.05 -6.93 4.80
C LEU A 52 -10.17 -5.94 5.14
N LEU A 53 -10.46 -5.75 6.43
CA LEU A 53 -11.49 -4.82 6.91
C LEU A 53 -11.15 -3.35 6.66
N ASP A 54 -9.87 -3.00 6.67
CA ASP A 54 -9.42 -1.62 6.50
C ASP A 54 -9.61 -1.13 5.05
N TRP A 55 -9.78 -2.05 4.09
CA TRP A 55 -10.07 -1.73 2.69
C TRP A 55 -11.46 -1.15 2.49
N VAL A 56 -12.45 -1.56 3.30
CA VAL A 56 -13.85 -1.13 3.14
C VAL A 56 -14.02 0.39 3.24
N PRO A 57 -13.57 1.07 4.32
CA PRO A 57 -13.68 2.52 4.41
C PRO A 57 -12.79 3.23 3.39
N LEU A 58 -11.63 2.65 3.07
CA LEU A 58 -10.66 3.24 2.14
C LEU A 58 -11.21 3.30 0.71
N LEU A 59 -11.75 2.19 0.21
CA LEU A 59 -12.36 2.12 -1.11
C LEU A 59 -13.66 2.94 -1.17
N SER A 60 -14.42 2.99 -0.08
CA SER A 60 -15.63 3.83 0.01
C SER A 60 -15.28 5.32 -0.09
N ALA A 61 -14.22 5.75 0.60
CA ALA A 61 -13.72 7.13 0.52
C ALA A 61 -13.22 7.45 -0.89
N LEU A 62 -12.44 6.56 -1.50
CA LEU A 62 -11.94 6.71 -2.87
C LEU A 62 -13.07 6.80 -3.90
N ARG A 63 -14.15 6.02 -3.74
CA ARG A 63 -15.31 6.03 -4.63
C ARG A 63 -16.03 7.39 -4.65
N ILE A 64 -16.15 8.03 -3.49
CA ILE A 64 -16.89 9.29 -3.33
C ILE A 64 -15.99 10.49 -3.65
N ASN A 65 -14.68 10.34 -3.42
CA ASN A 65 -13.72 11.41 -3.58
C ASN A 65 -13.48 11.78 -5.05
N LYS A 66 -13.67 13.06 -5.39
CA LYS A 66 -13.47 13.60 -6.76
C LYS A 66 -12.25 14.51 -6.90
N THR A 67 -11.51 14.71 -5.81
CA THR A 67 -10.45 15.74 -5.73
C THR A 67 -9.04 15.16 -5.81
N LEU A 68 -8.87 13.84 -5.65
CA LEU A 68 -7.56 13.20 -5.74
C LEU A 68 -7.19 13.03 -7.23
N PRO A 69 -6.14 13.69 -7.73
CA PRO A 69 -5.67 13.49 -9.09
C PRO A 69 -5.10 12.08 -9.36
N SER A 70 -4.55 11.41 -8.35
CA SER A 70 -3.91 10.11 -8.53
C SER A 70 -3.89 9.27 -7.26
N VAL A 71 -3.97 7.96 -7.43
CA VAL A 71 -3.87 6.94 -6.38
C VAL A 71 -2.87 5.89 -6.82
N SER A 72 -1.87 5.63 -5.97
CA SER A 72 -0.85 4.62 -6.19
C SER A 72 -0.90 3.58 -5.08
N ILE A 73 -1.22 2.35 -5.46
CA ILE A 73 -1.26 1.20 -4.56
C ILE A 73 -0.03 0.34 -4.88
N ARG A 74 0.85 0.15 -3.90
CA ARG A 74 2.04 -0.70 -4.05
C ARG A 74 1.89 -1.94 -3.19
N SER A 75 2.44 -3.06 -3.64
CA SER A 75 2.70 -4.22 -2.80
C SER A 75 4.22 -4.43 -2.75
N THR A 76 4.71 -4.79 -1.58
CA THR A 76 6.09 -5.22 -1.32
C THR A 76 6.16 -6.72 -1.01
N PHE A 77 5.09 -7.46 -1.28
CA PHE A 77 5.04 -8.89 -1.06
C PHE A 77 6.14 -9.56 -1.88
N GLN A 78 7.06 -10.23 -1.19
CA GLN A 78 8.11 -11.06 -1.80
C GLN A 78 7.78 -12.53 -1.53
N PRO A 79 7.28 -13.28 -2.53
CA PRO A 79 7.00 -14.70 -2.39
C PRO A 79 8.27 -15.51 -2.02
N SER A 80 9.40 -15.13 -2.62
CA SER A 80 10.64 -15.91 -2.61
C SER A 80 11.33 -16.03 -1.25
N LEU A 81 11.07 -15.16 -0.27
CA LEU A 81 11.71 -15.27 1.06
C LEU A 81 11.13 -16.38 1.93
N GLN A 82 9.93 -16.86 1.62
CA GLN A 82 9.25 -17.89 2.41
C GLN A 82 9.48 -19.30 1.84
N ASP A 83 9.63 -19.43 0.52
CA ASP A 83 9.99 -20.70 -0.14
C ASP A 83 11.48 -21.07 0.01
N THR A 84 12.36 -20.07 0.22
CA THR A 84 13.81 -20.34 0.32
C THR A 84 14.21 -21.10 1.59
N MET A 85 13.39 -21.09 2.66
CA MET A 85 13.67 -21.91 3.85
C MET A 85 13.46 -23.41 3.61
N ILE A 86 12.51 -23.78 2.73
CA ILE A 86 12.22 -25.19 2.44
C ILE A 86 13.19 -25.74 1.38
N GLU A 87 13.63 -24.91 0.43
CA GLU A 87 14.52 -25.36 -0.64
C GLU A 87 16.00 -25.46 -0.24
N LYS A 88 16.47 -24.67 0.75
CA LYS A 88 17.87 -24.72 1.20
C LYS A 88 18.26 -26.05 1.87
N HIS A 89 17.30 -26.84 2.34
CA HIS A 89 17.58 -28.14 2.95
C HIS A 89 17.83 -29.26 1.92
N LYS A 90 17.56 -29.04 0.62
CA LYS A 90 17.83 -30.03 -0.44
C LYS A 90 19.14 -29.79 -1.21
N SER A 91 19.82 -28.67 -1.00
CA SER A 91 21.02 -28.31 -1.76
C SER A 91 22.31 -28.98 -1.25
N TYR A 92 22.28 -29.65 -0.09
CA TYR A 92 23.46 -30.34 0.47
C TYR A 92 23.59 -31.81 0.06
N ALA A 93 22.64 -32.34 -0.74
CA ALA A 93 22.79 -33.65 -1.37
C ALA A 93 23.84 -33.55 -2.49
N ARG A 94 25.11 -33.51 -2.09
CA ARG A 94 26.29 -33.55 -2.96
C ARG A 94 26.12 -34.68 -3.98
N ARG A 95 25.87 -34.32 -5.24
CA ARG A 95 26.16 -35.20 -6.38
C ARG A 95 27.67 -35.44 -6.38
N ARG A 96 28.12 -36.55 -5.80
CA ARG A 96 29.48 -37.05 -6.02
C ARG A 96 29.54 -37.46 -7.49
N LEU A 97 30.36 -36.75 -8.27
CA LEU A 97 30.72 -37.16 -9.61
C LEU A 97 31.57 -38.44 -9.48
N PRO A 98 31.29 -39.54 -10.21
CA PRO A 98 32.18 -40.69 -10.23
C PRO A 98 33.49 -40.27 -10.89
N GLY A 99 34.61 -40.45 -10.18
CA GLY A 99 35.94 -40.27 -10.74
C GLY A 99 36.17 -41.27 -11.86
N LYS A 100 36.58 -40.78 -13.04
CA LYS A 100 37.12 -41.64 -14.09
C LYS A 100 38.49 -42.14 -13.63
N SER A 101 38.60 -43.45 -13.48
CA SER A 101 39.88 -44.16 -13.40
C SER A 101 40.61 -44.08 -14.75
N TYR A 102 41.92 -43.91 -14.70
CA TYR A 102 42.85 -43.86 -15.85
C TYR A 102 42.89 -45.18 -16.62
#